data_AF-A0A528TMC6-F1
#
_entry.id   AF-A0A528TMC6-F1
#
_cell.length_a   1.000
_cell.length_b   1.000
_cell.length_c   1.000
_cell.angle_alpha   90.00
_cell.angle_beta   90.00
_cell.angle_gamma   90.00
#
_symmetry.space_group_name_H-M   'P 1'
#
loop_
_entity.id
_entity.type
_entity.pdbx_description
1 polymer ?
#
loop_
_entity_poly.entity_id
_entity_poly.type
_entity_poly.pdbx_seq_one_letter_code
_entity_poly.pdbx_strand_id
1 'polypeptide(L)'
;MTIIRKHGPRPVREDRAFVYVMTAEHGVKIGMSTDPTRRCKAVNRNKAIKAVVVFQRHFADHQDAERLTHIALAKWHLSGEWYSCPVETAVAAVEALPT
;
A
#
# COMPACT_ATOMS: atom_id res chain seq x y z
N MET A 1 7.80 -24.38 -27.11
CA MET A 1 7.79 -24.94 -25.75
C MET A 1 7.22 -23.85 -24.83
N THR A 2 5.91 -23.86 -24.61
CA THR A 2 5.18 -22.74 -23.98
C THR A 2 5.02 -23.02 -22.49
N ILE A 3 5.74 -22.28 -21.65
CA ILE A 3 5.63 -22.40 -20.19
C ILE A 3 4.36 -21.68 -19.73
N ILE A 4 3.26 -22.41 -19.61
CA ILE A 4 2.04 -21.91 -18.97
C ILE A 4 2.25 -21.98 -17.45
N ARG A 5 2.55 -20.83 -16.82
CA ARG A 5 2.62 -20.73 -15.36
C ARG A 5 1.21 -20.83 -14.77
N LYS A 6 0.79 -22.05 -14.41
CA LYS A 6 -0.43 -22.29 -13.63
C LYS A 6 -0.30 -21.56 -12.29
N HIS A 7 -1.01 -20.45 -12.12
CA HIS A 7 -1.27 -19.91 -10.79
C HIS A 7 -2.24 -20.86 -10.10
N GLY A 8 -1.71 -21.82 -9.33
CA GLY A 8 -2.52 -22.60 -8.40
C GLY A 8 -3.21 -21.69 -7.39
N PRO A 9 -4.27 -22.16 -6.70
CA PRO A 9 -4.89 -21.39 -5.63
C PRO A 9 -3.80 -20.99 -4.63
N ARG A 10 -3.67 -19.68 -4.36
CA ARG A 10 -2.71 -19.21 -3.36
C ARG A 10 -3.15 -19.81 -2.02
N PRO A 11 -2.24 -20.44 -1.26
CA PRO A 11 -2.58 -20.88 0.09
C PRO A 11 -3.13 -19.68 0.86
N VAL A 12 -4.26 -19.86 1.54
CA VAL A 12 -4.78 -18.90 2.50
C VAL A 12 -3.79 -18.88 3.64
N ARG A 13 -2.71 -18.10 3.50
CA ARG A 13 -1.95 -17.66 4.65
C ARG A 13 -2.93 -16.81 5.44
N GLU A 14 -2.91 -16.91 6.77
CA GLU A 14 -3.28 -15.77 7.61
C GLU A 14 -2.35 -14.62 7.18
N ASP A 15 -2.69 -13.93 6.09
CA ASP A 15 -1.88 -12.88 5.51
C ASP A 15 -2.08 -11.68 6.42
N ARG A 16 -1.34 -11.70 7.53
CA ARG A 16 -1.14 -10.57 8.42
C ARG A 16 -0.33 -9.53 7.64
N ALA A 17 -1.03 -8.78 6.81
CA ALA A 17 -0.47 -7.72 6.01
C ALA A 17 -0.78 -6.37 6.66
N PHE A 18 0.14 -5.44 6.45
CA PHE A 18 0.00 -4.06 6.88
C PHE A 18 -0.59 -3.27 5.73
N VAL A 19 -1.51 -2.35 6.03
CA VAL A 19 -1.70 -1.17 5.19
C VAL A 19 -0.62 -0.17 5.57
N TYR A 20 0.12 0.33 4.59
CA TYR A 20 1.25 1.22 4.76
C TYR A 20 1.04 2.56 4.05
N VAL A 21 1.75 3.58 4.54
CA VAL A 21 1.94 4.86 3.86
C VAL A 21 3.43 5.04 3.60
N MET A 22 3.78 5.28 2.35
CA MET A 22 5.10 5.73 1.93
C MET A 22 5.02 7.18 1.47
N THR A 23 6.00 8.00 1.83
CA THR A 23 6.16 9.35 1.26
C THR A 23 7.27 9.36 0.24
N ALA A 24 7.14 10.17 -0.81
CA ALA A 24 8.17 10.45 -1.81
C ALA A 24 8.05 11.91 -2.29
N GLU A 25 8.96 12.35 -3.16
CA GLU A 25 9.04 13.74 -3.66
C GLU A 25 7.75 14.26 -4.31
N HIS A 26 6.93 13.39 -4.92
CA HIS A 26 5.72 13.75 -5.67
C HIS A 26 4.41 13.40 -4.95
N GLY A 27 4.48 13.00 -3.69
CA GLY A 27 3.30 12.67 -2.88
C GLY A 27 3.45 11.37 -2.12
N VAL A 28 2.30 10.80 -1.73
CA VAL A 28 2.25 9.62 -0.87
C VAL A 28 1.71 8.41 -1.61
N LYS A 29 2.29 7.25 -1.33
CA LYS A 29 1.82 5.96 -1.81
C LYS A 29 1.19 5.20 -0.67
N ILE A 30 0.00 4.69 -0.93
CA ILE A 30 -0.71 3.79 -0.03
C ILE A 30 -0.67 2.40 -0.63
N GLY A 31 -0.66 1.39 0.21
CA GLY A 31 -0.91 0.03 -0.25
C GLY A 31 -0.77 -0.97 0.87
N MET A 32 -0.92 -2.25 0.55
CA MET A 32 -0.79 -3.33 1.51
C MET A 32 0.40 -4.25 1.24
N SER A 33 1.04 -4.74 2.31
CA SER A 33 2.09 -5.75 2.22
C SER A 33 2.35 -6.42 3.56
N THR A 34 2.79 -7.68 3.53
CA THR A 34 3.37 -8.36 4.69
C THR A 34 4.75 -7.82 5.08
N ASP A 35 5.44 -7.13 4.15
CA ASP A 35 6.73 -6.46 4.41
C ASP A 35 6.80 -5.12 3.65
N PRO A 36 6.26 -4.04 4.25
CA PRO A 36 6.28 -2.70 3.65
C PRO A 36 7.69 -2.19 3.36
N THR A 37 8.70 -2.56 4.16
CA THR A 37 10.09 -2.17 3.94
C THR A 37 10.65 -2.79 2.65
N ARG A 38 10.42 -4.09 2.43
CA ARG A 38 10.80 -4.75 1.17
C ARG A 38 10.04 -4.14 -0.02
N ARG A 39 8.75 -3.82 0.16
CA ARG A 39 7.96 -3.14 -0.89
C ARG A 39 8.53 -1.76 -1.22
N CYS A 40 8.95 -0.99 -0.22
CA CYS A 40 9.60 0.31 -0.39
C CYS A 40 10.87 0.20 -1.21
N LYS A 41 11.74 -0.78 -0.89
CA LYS A 41 12.96 -1.05 -1.65
C LYS A 41 12.67 -1.38 -3.11
N ALA A 42 11.61 -2.15 -3.39
CA ALA A 42 11.21 -2.47 -4.75
C ALA A 42 10.68 -1.24 -5.51
N VAL A 43 9.90 -0.38 -4.85
CA VAL A 43 9.40 0.88 -5.42
C VAL A 43 10.55 1.80 -5.81
N ASN A 44 11.52 2.01 -4.91
CA ASN A 44 12.69 2.86 -5.18
C ASN A 44 13.54 2.33 -6.33
N ARG A 45 13.72 1.00 -6.42
CA ARG A 45 14.45 0.36 -7.52
C ARG A 45 13.77 0.57 -8.88
N ASN A 46 12.44 0.49 -8.93
CA ASN A 46 11.70 0.49 -10.19
C ASN A 46 11.39 1.89 -10.72
N LYS A 47 11.21 2.88 -9.84
CA LYS A 47 10.76 4.23 -10.23
C LYS A 47 11.85 5.30 -10.14
N ALA A 48 13.07 4.97 -9.72
CA ALA A 48 14.15 5.93 -9.48
C ALA A 48 13.73 7.09 -8.55
N ILE A 49 12.88 6.79 -7.56
CA ILE A 49 12.40 7.74 -6.55
C ILE A 49 12.96 7.39 -5.17
N LYS A 50 12.92 8.35 -4.25
CA LYS A 50 13.30 8.17 -2.84
C LYS A 50 12.05 8.06 -1.95
N ALA A 51 11.34 6.95 -2.06
CA ALA A 51 10.23 6.66 -1.16
C ALA A 51 10.73 6.14 0.21
N VAL A 52 10.00 6.50 1.27
CA VAL A 52 10.24 6.05 2.66
C VAL A 52 8.91 5.62 3.27
N VAL A 53 8.87 4.45 3.93
CA VAL A 53 7.70 4.06 4.74
C VAL A 53 7.65 4.94 5.98
N VAL A 54 6.56 5.69 6.14
CA VAL A 54 6.35 6.62 7.25
C VAL A 54 5.30 6.13 8.24
N PHE A 55 4.43 5.21 7.80
CA PHE A 55 3.41 4.62 8.65
C PHE A 55 3.05 3.21 8.16
N GLN A 56 2.68 2.34 9.08
CA GLN A 56 2.10 1.04 8.77
C GLN A 56 1.23 0.57 9.94
N ARG A 57 0.09 -0.05 9.63
CA ARG A 57 -0.83 -0.62 10.62
C ARG A 57 -1.36 -1.96 10.13
N HIS A 58 -1.49 -2.90 11.06
CA HIS A 58 -2.06 -4.21 10.79
C HIS A 58 -3.59 -4.13 10.80
N PHE A 59 -4.24 -4.87 9.90
CA PHE A 59 -5.69 -5.01 9.83
C PHE A 59 -6.05 -6.49 9.66
N ALA A 60 -7.13 -6.95 10.31
CA ALA A 60 -7.63 -8.31 10.09
C ALA A 60 -8.02 -8.53 8.61
N ASP A 61 -8.77 -7.57 8.05
CA ASP A 61 -9.07 -7.48 6.62
C ASP A 61 -8.29 -6.32 5.98
N HIS A 62 -7.02 -6.56 5.71
CA HIS A 62 -6.12 -5.59 5.10
C HIS A 62 -6.53 -5.20 3.67
N GLN A 63 -7.27 -6.06 2.95
CA GLN A 63 -7.74 -5.79 1.60
C GLN A 63 -8.87 -4.76 1.62
N ASP A 64 -9.87 -4.95 2.48
CA ASP A 64 -10.94 -3.96 2.61
C ASP A 64 -10.42 -2.67 3.26
N ALA A 65 -9.48 -2.74 4.21
CA ALA A 65 -8.86 -1.55 4.79
C ALA A 65 -8.08 -0.72 3.75
N GLU A 66 -7.29 -1.36 2.86
CA GLU A 66 -6.63 -0.67 1.75
C GLU A 66 -7.68 -0.01 0.83
N ARG A 67 -8.72 -0.76 0.45
CA ARG A 67 -9.79 -0.28 -0.42
C ARG A 67 -10.51 0.94 0.17
N LEU A 68 -10.88 0.89 1.44
CA LEU A 68 -11.54 1.99 2.15
C LEU A 68 -10.63 3.22 2.24
N THR A 69 -9.33 3.01 2.50
CA THR A 69 -8.35 4.10 2.49
C THR A 69 -8.28 4.77 1.11
N HIS A 70 -8.25 3.99 0.03
CA HIS A 70 -8.24 4.51 -1.33
C HIS A 70 -9.52 5.30 -1.66
N ILE A 71 -10.68 4.85 -1.20
CA ILE A 71 -11.96 5.56 -1.36
C ILE A 71 -11.93 6.89 -0.60
N ALA A 72 -11.49 6.89 0.66
CA ALA A 72 -11.43 8.09 1.49
C ALA A 72 -10.52 9.19 0.89
N LEU A 73 -9.48 8.79 0.18
CA LEU A 73 -8.51 9.70 -0.43
C LEU A 73 -8.72 9.91 -1.93
N ALA A 74 -9.82 9.43 -2.50
CA ALA A 74 -10.08 9.48 -3.94
C ALA A 74 -9.96 10.89 -4.53
N LYS A 75 -10.34 11.93 -3.79
CA LYS A 75 -10.21 13.34 -4.22
C LYS A 75 -8.77 13.81 -4.43
N TRP A 76 -7.79 13.12 -3.86
CA TRP A 76 -6.35 13.41 -3.97
C TRP A 76 -5.62 12.45 -4.90
N HIS A 77 -6.34 11.57 -5.59
CA HIS A 77 -5.76 10.51 -6.40
C HIS A 77 -4.94 11.08 -7.56
N LEU A 78 -3.72 10.58 -7.73
CA LEU A 78 -2.84 10.94 -8.84
C LEU A 78 -2.83 9.82 -9.89
N SER A 79 -2.25 8.68 -9.54
CA SER A 79 -2.15 7.52 -10.44
C SER A 79 -1.80 6.24 -9.67
N GLY A 80 -2.38 5.11 -10.08
CA GLY A 80 -2.19 3.84 -9.36
C GLY A 80 -2.59 3.99 -7.90
N GLU A 81 -1.62 3.82 -7.00
CA GLU A 81 -1.84 3.97 -5.55
C GLU A 81 -1.13 5.22 -4.98
N TRP A 82 -0.89 6.24 -5.82
CA TRP A 82 -0.25 7.51 -5.44
C TRP A 82 -1.27 8.65 -5.29
N TYR A 83 -1.02 9.52 -4.31
CA TYR A 83 -1.92 10.61 -3.90
C TYR A 83 -1.13 11.90 -3.63
N SER A 84 -1.75 13.04 -3.88
CA SER A 84 -1.19 14.38 -3.66
C SER A 84 -1.46 14.95 -2.26
N CYS A 85 -2.18 14.22 -1.40
CA CYS A 85 -2.46 14.68 -0.04
C CYS A 85 -1.19 14.74 0.84
N PRO A 86 -1.20 15.56 1.90
CA PRO A 86 -0.19 15.51 2.96
C PRO A 86 -0.11 14.13 3.61
N VAL A 87 1.07 13.79 4.14
CA VAL A 87 1.31 12.50 4.83
C VAL A 87 0.35 12.31 5.99
N GLU A 88 0.13 13.35 6.77
CA GLU A 88 -0.75 13.35 7.94
C GLU A 88 -2.19 13.01 7.55
N THR A 89 -2.64 13.50 6.39
CA THR A 89 -3.98 13.19 5.86
C THR A 89 -4.08 11.71 5.48
N ALA A 90 -3.04 11.16 4.85
CA ALA A 90 -3.01 9.75 4.49
C ALA A 90 -2.95 8.83 5.72
N VAL A 91 -2.14 9.18 6.72
CA VAL A 91 -2.05 8.45 7.99
C VAL A 91 -3.39 8.48 8.72
N ALA A 92 -4.01 9.67 8.86
CA ALA A 92 -5.31 9.80 9.50
C ALA A 92 -6.40 8.96 8.81
N ALA A 93 -6.36 8.85 7.48
CA ALA A 93 -7.29 8.00 6.74
C ALA A 93 -7.14 6.52 7.09
N VAL A 94 -5.91 6.02 7.27
CA VAL A 94 -5.65 4.64 7.70
C VAL A 94 -6.00 4.47 9.19
N GLU A 95 -5.73 5.47 10.04
CA GLU A 95 -6.02 5.41 11.47
C GLU A 95 -7.53 5.40 11.79
N ALA A 96 -8.34 6.08 10.97
CA ALA A 96 -9.79 6.15 11.14
C ALA A 96 -10.50 4.80 10.88
N LEU A 97 -9.81 3.81 10.31
CA LEU A 97 -10.39 2.50 10.03
C LEU A 97 -10.41 1.60 11.27
N PRO A 98 -11.45 0.76 11.42
CA PRO A 98 -11.48 -0.28 12.45
C PRO A 98 -10.39 -1.33 12.19
N THR A 99 -9.79 -1.85 13.26
CA THR A 99 -8.73 -2.88 13.21
C THR A 99 -9.27 -4.31 13.18
#